data_AF-D2VGT5-F1
#
_entry.id   AF-D2VGT5-F1
#
_cell.length_a   1.000
_cell.length_b   1.000
_cell.length_c   1.000
_cell.angle_alpha   90.00
_cell.angle_beta   90.00
_cell.angle_gamma   90.00
#
_symmetry.space_group_name_H-M   'P 1'
#
loop_
_entity.id
_entity.type
_entity.pdbx_description
1 polymer ?
#
loop_
_entity_poly.entity_id
_entity_poly.type
_entity_poly.pdbx_seq_one_letter_code
_entity_poly.pdbx_strand_id
1 'polypeptide(L)'
;MIHNRFHHLSQIYSVMDSGLNQTTNGTDTHNMAEFYSFLLTIHPIGLGVIFTTINWLFTTLGAAACFFFICCSGRSNKFYTTVMELLFGLGGGIMLAASFFSLLLPAAELSEKQYGEYISVLPVFGGFTIGILFFIIFDIGVDYLNDFVEKKKKQYDRELQILEEQEAAAVEPIMSSASLTEVTSTTSVIEMKDSNNIEIKIEEKAAEVPPKRKANWKSKLSSLLVKFRRSFLLMLSMTIHNLPEGIVVGVAFGSISNETNKNGISISNAVSLSLGVGIQNIPEGLSVSLPLVRDGAGYWKSFFIGSASALVEILGGLIGSGLVTVSESILPYALSFASACMIFVVVSELIPETISKHDHSSGEESEPKSDLVAATKLEEGTLNSTSQLEIFEKTPDVLVPRKKQKFYKLTSRIGLAGFFVGFIIMMILDLVL
;
A
#
# COMPACT_ATOMS: atom_id res chain seq x y z
N MET A 1 -7.73 -36.63 -14.65
CA MET A 1 -8.99 -35.91 -14.35
C MET A 1 -8.83 -34.38 -14.38
N ILE A 2 -7.69 -33.82 -13.95
CA ILE A 2 -7.36 -32.38 -14.07
C ILE A 2 -7.05 -32.00 -15.54
N HIS A 3 -6.28 -32.85 -16.26
CA HIS A 3 -5.95 -32.66 -17.67
C HIS A 3 -7.19 -32.47 -18.60
N ASN A 4 -8.24 -33.29 -18.42
CA ASN A 4 -9.47 -33.17 -19.23
C ASN A 4 -10.30 -31.92 -18.92
N ARG A 5 -10.18 -31.32 -17.72
CA ARG A 5 -10.91 -30.08 -17.40
C ARG A 5 -10.22 -28.84 -17.95
N PHE A 6 -8.89 -28.84 -18.00
CA PHE A 6 -8.10 -27.81 -18.70
C PHE A 6 -8.38 -27.82 -20.20
N HIS A 7 -8.53 -29.00 -20.80
CA HIS A 7 -8.84 -29.16 -22.22
C HIS A 7 -10.24 -28.61 -22.60
N HIS A 8 -11.21 -28.63 -21.68
CA HIS A 8 -12.52 -28.02 -21.91
C HIS A 8 -12.48 -26.49 -21.78
N LEU A 9 -11.67 -25.94 -20.87
CA LEU A 9 -11.47 -24.49 -20.76
C LEU A 9 -10.72 -23.92 -21.97
N SER A 10 -9.70 -24.62 -22.46
CA SER A 10 -9.00 -24.25 -23.70
C SER A 10 -9.89 -24.35 -24.94
N GLN A 11 -10.81 -25.33 -25.00
CA GLN A 11 -11.81 -25.41 -26.07
C GLN A 11 -12.85 -24.29 -26.00
N ILE A 12 -13.30 -23.90 -24.80
CA ILE A 12 -14.21 -22.75 -24.64
C ILE A 12 -13.51 -21.47 -25.10
N TYR A 13 -12.24 -21.29 -24.72
CA TYR A 13 -11.40 -20.18 -25.17
C TYR A 13 -11.25 -20.18 -26.70
N SER A 14 -10.91 -21.32 -27.32
CA SER A 14 -10.74 -21.41 -28.77
C SER A 14 -12.06 -21.22 -29.54
N VAL A 15 -13.20 -21.65 -28.98
CA VAL A 15 -14.52 -21.43 -29.59
C VAL A 15 -14.91 -19.95 -29.51
N MET A 16 -14.64 -19.28 -28.39
CA MET A 16 -14.84 -17.83 -28.26
C MET A 16 -13.93 -17.04 -29.22
N ASP A 17 -12.66 -17.42 -29.33
CA ASP A 17 -11.68 -16.84 -30.26
C ASP A 17 -12.11 -17.01 -31.74
N SER A 18 -12.58 -18.20 -32.11
CA SER A 18 -13.08 -18.48 -33.47
C SER A 18 -14.40 -17.76 -33.81
N GLY A 19 -15.22 -17.43 -32.82
CA GLY A 19 -16.50 -16.76 -32.99
C GLY A 19 -16.38 -15.24 -33.21
N LEU A 20 -15.36 -14.60 -32.63
CA LEU A 20 -15.12 -13.15 -32.75
C LEU A 20 -14.34 -12.76 -34.01
N ASN A 21 -13.43 -13.65 -34.46
CA ASN A 21 -12.69 -13.46 -35.72
C ASN A 21 -13.58 -13.45 -36.99
N GLN A 22 -14.85 -13.87 -36.89
CA GLN A 22 -15.83 -13.76 -37.98
C GLN A 22 -16.59 -12.42 -37.99
N THR A 23 -16.48 -11.60 -36.96
CA THR A 23 -17.28 -10.37 -36.79
C THR A 23 -16.52 -9.06 -36.98
N THR A 24 -15.19 -9.09 -37.15
CA THR A 24 -14.40 -7.88 -37.42
C THR A 24 -14.35 -7.61 -38.93
N ASN A 25 -14.99 -6.53 -39.36
CA ASN A 25 -14.90 -6.03 -40.73
C ASN A 25 -13.43 -5.74 -41.07
N GLY A 26 -12.97 -6.12 -42.27
CA GLY A 26 -11.56 -6.14 -42.68
C GLY A 26 -10.78 -4.81 -42.68
N THR A 27 -11.37 -3.71 -42.20
CA THR A 27 -10.70 -2.42 -41.98
C THR A 27 -10.07 -2.31 -40.59
N ASP A 28 -10.67 -2.89 -39.55
CA ASP A 28 -10.17 -2.77 -38.17
C ASP A 28 -8.98 -3.70 -37.89
N THR A 29 -8.95 -4.86 -38.56
CA THR A 29 -7.82 -5.80 -38.50
C THR A 29 -6.55 -5.22 -39.12
N HIS A 30 -6.68 -4.35 -40.13
CA HIS A 30 -5.53 -3.72 -40.79
C HIS A 30 -4.82 -2.72 -39.86
N ASN A 31 -5.60 -1.90 -39.13
CA ASN A 31 -5.06 -0.92 -38.20
C ASN A 31 -4.32 -1.57 -37.02
N MET A 32 -4.86 -2.68 -36.48
CA MET A 32 -4.20 -3.40 -35.38
C MET A 32 -2.93 -4.13 -35.84
N ALA A 33 -2.95 -4.74 -37.02
CA ALA A 33 -1.75 -5.37 -37.59
C ALA A 33 -0.64 -4.35 -37.87
N GLU A 34 -0.98 -3.17 -38.38
CA GLU A 34 -0.03 -2.07 -38.56
C GLU A 34 0.53 -1.57 -37.22
N PHE A 35 -0.34 -1.45 -36.20
CA PHE A 35 0.08 -1.06 -34.86
C PHE A 35 1.07 -2.06 -34.24
N TYR A 36 0.76 -3.36 -34.28
CA TYR A 36 1.67 -4.39 -33.78
C TYR A 36 2.97 -4.46 -34.58
N SER A 37 2.90 -4.30 -35.90
CA SER A 37 4.09 -4.22 -36.75
C SER A 37 4.96 -3.01 -36.37
N PHE A 38 4.35 -1.87 -36.08
CA PHE A 38 5.06 -0.69 -35.56
C PHE A 38 5.71 -0.98 -34.20
N LEU A 39 4.99 -1.60 -33.25
CA LEU A 39 5.56 -1.94 -31.94
C LEU A 39 6.77 -2.86 -32.06
N LEU A 40 6.75 -3.84 -32.97
CA LEU A 40 7.86 -4.75 -33.21
C LEU A 40 9.11 -4.04 -33.80
N THR A 41 8.99 -2.81 -34.31
CA THR A 41 10.16 -2.00 -34.71
C THR A 41 10.92 -1.42 -33.51
N ILE A 42 10.28 -1.37 -32.34
CA ILE A 42 10.85 -0.81 -31.11
C ILE A 42 11.62 -1.92 -30.37
N HIS A 43 12.79 -1.57 -29.82
CA HIS A 43 13.58 -2.50 -29.03
C HIS A 43 12.77 -3.05 -27.84
N PRO A 44 12.85 -4.36 -27.49
CA PRO A 44 12.07 -4.97 -26.40
C PRO A 44 12.19 -4.24 -25.05
N ILE A 45 13.40 -3.79 -24.71
CA ILE A 45 13.64 -2.95 -23.51
C ILE A 45 12.89 -1.61 -23.60
N GLY A 46 12.89 -0.98 -24.78
CA GLY A 46 12.15 0.26 -25.03
C GLY A 46 10.65 0.06 -24.85
N LEU A 47 10.10 -1.05 -25.35
CA LEU A 47 8.69 -1.41 -25.14
C LEU A 47 8.37 -1.60 -23.66
N GLY A 48 9.22 -2.33 -22.92
CA GLY A 48 9.06 -2.50 -21.47
C GLY A 48 9.00 -1.16 -20.73
N VAL A 49 9.87 -0.20 -21.07
CA VAL A 49 9.87 1.15 -20.48
C VAL A 49 8.65 1.96 -20.91
N ILE A 50 8.26 1.92 -22.19
CA ILE A 50 7.09 2.66 -22.70
C ILE A 50 5.82 2.21 -22.00
N PHE A 51 5.58 0.89 -21.93
CA PHE A 51 4.36 0.35 -21.35
C PHE A 51 4.31 0.47 -19.83
N THR A 52 5.44 0.35 -19.12
CA THR A 52 5.47 0.69 -17.69
C THR A 52 5.32 2.19 -17.42
N THR A 53 5.75 3.06 -18.35
CA THR A 53 5.43 4.49 -18.27
C THR A 53 3.94 4.73 -18.47
N ILE A 54 3.31 4.01 -19.41
CA ILE A 54 1.85 4.05 -19.59
C ILE A 54 1.14 3.60 -18.30
N ASN A 55 1.56 2.49 -17.70
CA ASN A 55 0.97 2.01 -16.44
C ASN A 55 1.13 3.02 -15.30
N TRP A 56 2.29 3.66 -15.18
CA TRP A 56 2.48 4.78 -14.26
C TRP A 56 1.51 5.95 -14.51
N LEU A 57 1.15 6.22 -15.77
CA LEU A 57 0.11 7.21 -16.10
C LEU A 57 -1.29 6.75 -15.64
N PHE A 58 -1.60 5.46 -15.71
CA PHE A 58 -2.83 4.93 -15.11
C PHE A 58 -2.85 5.11 -13.59
N THR A 59 -1.73 4.85 -12.89
CA THR A 59 -1.63 5.15 -11.45
C THR A 59 -1.80 6.64 -11.18
N THR A 60 -1.18 7.48 -12.01
CA THR A 60 -1.31 8.93 -11.91
C THR A 60 -2.76 9.40 -12.14
N LEU A 61 -3.48 8.78 -13.07
CA LEU A 61 -4.90 9.02 -13.31
C LEU A 61 -5.74 8.62 -12.08
N GLY A 62 -5.44 7.47 -11.49
CA GLY A 62 -6.03 7.01 -10.22
C GLY A 62 -5.79 8.00 -9.07
N ALA A 63 -4.54 8.44 -8.90
CA ALA A 63 -4.17 9.44 -7.90
C ALA A 63 -4.93 10.76 -8.13
N ALA A 64 -5.10 11.19 -9.39
CA ALA A 64 -5.87 12.40 -9.73
C ALA A 64 -7.35 12.28 -9.36
N ALA A 65 -7.92 11.06 -9.30
CA ALA A 65 -9.29 10.87 -8.84
C ALA A 65 -9.49 11.33 -7.38
N CYS A 66 -8.42 11.50 -6.57
CA CYS A 66 -8.53 12.10 -5.25
C CYS A 66 -9.10 13.53 -5.30
N PHE A 67 -8.91 14.26 -6.41
CA PHE A 67 -9.49 15.59 -6.61
C PHE A 67 -11.02 15.54 -6.76
N PHE A 68 -11.58 14.49 -7.34
CA PHE A 68 -13.04 14.33 -7.42
C PHE A 68 -13.68 14.11 -6.04
N PHE A 69 -12.96 13.43 -5.16
CA PHE A 69 -13.38 13.25 -3.78
C PHE A 69 -13.34 14.54 -2.93
N ILE A 70 -12.73 15.61 -3.45
CA ILE A 70 -12.84 16.98 -2.90
C ILE A 70 -14.27 17.50 -3.04
N CYS A 71 -14.88 17.35 -4.22
CA CYS A 71 -16.26 17.76 -4.46
C CYS A 71 -17.26 16.93 -3.64
N CYS A 72 -16.89 15.69 -3.33
CA CYS A 72 -17.74 14.76 -2.57
C CYS A 72 -17.44 14.77 -1.05
N SER A 73 -16.63 15.70 -0.54
CA SER A 73 -16.20 15.75 0.87
C SER A 73 -17.34 15.82 1.91
N GLY A 74 -18.58 16.10 1.49
CA GLY A 74 -19.78 16.00 2.32
C GLY A 74 -20.48 14.62 2.34
N ARG A 75 -19.91 13.59 1.71
CA ARG A 75 -20.56 12.27 1.54
C ARG A 75 -20.13 11.28 2.64
N SER A 76 -21.04 10.38 3.02
CA SER A 76 -20.81 9.44 4.12
C SER A 76 -19.55 8.59 3.94
N ASN A 77 -18.84 8.29 5.05
CA ASN A 77 -17.73 7.33 5.09
C ASN A 77 -18.02 6.01 4.37
N LYS A 78 -19.30 5.59 4.36
CA LYS A 78 -19.78 4.40 3.65
C LYS A 78 -19.57 4.46 2.13
N PHE A 79 -19.66 5.63 1.51
CA PHE A 79 -19.45 5.78 0.06
C PHE A 79 -18.00 5.46 -0.31
N TYR A 80 -17.05 6.01 0.43
CA TYR A 80 -15.62 5.82 0.18
C TYR A 80 -15.19 4.37 0.40
N THR A 81 -15.63 3.74 1.49
CA THR A 81 -15.34 2.32 1.74
C THR A 81 -15.92 1.45 0.63
N THR A 82 -17.13 1.77 0.16
CA THR A 82 -17.77 1.05 -0.96
C THR A 82 -16.96 1.17 -2.25
N VAL A 83 -16.48 2.37 -2.57
CA VAL A 83 -15.65 2.58 -3.77
C VAL A 83 -14.33 1.83 -3.65
N MET A 84 -13.66 1.87 -2.49
CA MET A 84 -12.41 1.15 -2.28
C MET A 84 -12.59 -0.37 -2.35
N GLU A 85 -13.63 -0.92 -1.72
CA GLU A 85 -13.95 -2.35 -1.82
C GLU A 85 -14.16 -2.79 -3.28
N LEU A 86 -14.88 -1.98 -4.07
CA LEU A 86 -15.09 -2.26 -5.49
C LEU A 86 -13.77 -2.24 -6.27
N LEU A 87 -12.93 -1.22 -6.03
CA LEU A 87 -11.68 -0.99 -6.75
C LEU A 87 -10.60 -2.03 -6.40
N PHE A 88 -10.45 -2.41 -5.12
CA PHE A 88 -9.57 -3.52 -4.73
C PHE A 88 -10.07 -4.86 -5.24
N GLY A 89 -11.39 -5.07 -5.24
CA GLY A 89 -12.02 -6.20 -5.90
C GLY A 89 -11.63 -6.26 -7.38
N LEU A 90 -11.84 -5.16 -8.10
CA LEU A 90 -11.48 -5.02 -9.52
C LEU A 90 -10.02 -5.40 -9.79
N GLY A 91 -9.08 -4.81 -9.04
CA GLY A 91 -7.66 -5.14 -9.14
C GLY A 91 -7.39 -6.63 -8.91
N GLY A 92 -7.95 -7.20 -7.84
CA GLY A 92 -7.74 -8.61 -7.49
C GLY A 92 -8.25 -9.57 -8.58
N GLY A 93 -9.37 -9.22 -9.21
CA GLY A 93 -9.92 -9.97 -10.34
C GLY A 93 -9.01 -9.92 -11.58
N ILE A 94 -8.54 -8.73 -11.94
CA ILE A 94 -7.63 -8.51 -13.07
C ILE A 94 -6.32 -9.26 -12.86
N MET A 95 -5.68 -9.08 -11.70
CA MET A 95 -4.41 -9.74 -11.38
C MET A 95 -4.53 -11.25 -11.41
N LEU A 96 -5.60 -11.83 -10.84
CA LEU A 96 -5.74 -13.28 -10.81
C LEU A 96 -5.90 -13.86 -12.23
N ALA A 97 -6.70 -13.22 -13.07
CA ALA A 97 -6.88 -13.63 -14.46
C ALA A 97 -5.55 -13.51 -15.24
N ALA A 98 -4.89 -12.36 -15.16
CA ALA A 98 -3.62 -12.09 -15.84
C ALA A 98 -2.52 -13.07 -15.40
N SER A 99 -2.44 -13.36 -14.10
CA SER A 99 -1.48 -14.31 -13.54
C SER A 99 -1.61 -15.69 -14.15
N PHE A 100 -2.83 -16.12 -14.44
CA PHE A 100 -3.08 -17.46 -14.96
C PHE A 100 -3.00 -17.51 -16.49
N PHE A 101 -3.77 -16.66 -17.19
CA PHE A 101 -3.92 -16.72 -18.64
C PHE A 101 -2.78 -16.04 -19.38
N SER A 102 -2.26 -14.93 -18.87
CA SER A 102 -1.24 -14.12 -19.57
C SER A 102 0.18 -14.42 -19.09
N LEU A 103 0.36 -15.14 -17.98
CA LEU A 103 1.68 -15.48 -17.42
C LEU A 103 1.89 -16.97 -17.25
N LEU A 104 1.11 -17.65 -16.39
CA LEU A 104 1.38 -19.04 -16.02
C LEU A 104 1.19 -20.00 -17.18
N LEU A 105 0.11 -19.83 -17.95
CA LEU A 105 -0.19 -20.67 -19.10
C LEU A 105 0.87 -20.48 -20.21
N PRO A 106 1.21 -19.25 -20.64
CA PRO A 106 2.34 -19.02 -21.54
C PRO A 106 3.66 -19.57 -21.00
N ALA A 107 3.94 -19.46 -19.70
CA ALA A 107 5.15 -20.02 -19.10
C ALA A 107 5.21 -21.55 -19.30
N ALA A 108 4.09 -22.25 -19.11
CA ALA A 108 4.01 -23.69 -19.29
C ALA A 108 4.22 -24.09 -20.76
N GLU A 109 3.54 -23.41 -21.69
CA GLU A 109 3.68 -23.67 -23.13
C GLU A 109 5.11 -23.42 -23.63
N LEU A 110 5.74 -22.33 -23.18
CA LEU A 110 7.12 -22.02 -23.51
C LEU A 110 8.10 -23.02 -22.90
N SER A 111 7.82 -23.47 -21.68
CA SER A 111 8.64 -24.50 -21.04
C SER A 111 8.58 -25.83 -21.77
N GLU A 112 7.40 -26.24 -22.22
CA GLU A 112 7.21 -27.46 -23.00
C GLU A 112 7.94 -27.39 -24.34
N LYS A 113 7.85 -26.25 -25.04
CA LYS A 113 8.58 -26.01 -26.29
C LYS A 113 10.10 -26.05 -26.11
N GLN A 114 10.62 -25.51 -25.01
CA GLN A 114 12.05 -25.34 -24.80
C GLN A 114 12.74 -26.55 -24.15
N TYR A 115 12.08 -27.21 -23.20
CA TYR A 115 12.67 -28.28 -22.39
C TYR A 115 12.05 -29.67 -22.63
N GLY A 116 10.98 -29.75 -23.42
CA GLY A 116 10.23 -30.97 -23.70
C GLY A 116 9.25 -31.36 -22.59
N GLU A 117 8.30 -32.22 -22.94
CA GLU A 117 7.12 -32.58 -22.12
C GLU A 117 7.46 -33.06 -20.69
N TYR A 118 8.57 -33.78 -20.51
CA TYR A 118 8.92 -34.38 -19.22
C TYR A 118 9.67 -33.43 -18.26
N ILE A 119 10.38 -32.43 -18.79
CA ILE A 119 11.25 -31.54 -18.01
C ILE A 119 10.61 -30.14 -17.84
N SER A 120 9.60 -29.80 -18.65
CA SER A 120 8.88 -28.52 -18.65
C SER A 120 8.27 -28.12 -17.30
N VAL A 121 8.00 -29.09 -16.43
CA VAL A 121 7.49 -28.81 -15.08
C VAL A 121 8.54 -28.10 -14.22
N LEU A 122 9.84 -28.38 -14.41
CA LEU A 122 10.89 -27.83 -13.55
C LEU A 122 11.01 -26.30 -13.68
N PRO A 123 11.05 -25.70 -14.88
CA PRO A 123 11.11 -24.25 -15.01
C PRO A 123 9.90 -23.53 -14.43
N VAL A 124 8.70 -24.04 -14.70
CA VAL A 124 7.46 -23.45 -14.19
C VAL A 124 7.40 -23.57 -12.68
N PHE A 125 7.54 -24.78 -12.13
CA PHE A 125 7.49 -24.97 -10.69
C PHE A 125 8.61 -24.24 -9.94
N GLY A 126 9.82 -24.22 -10.51
CA GLY A 126 10.97 -23.51 -9.99
C GLY A 126 10.74 -22.00 -9.96
N GLY A 127 10.34 -21.42 -11.09
CA GLY A 127 9.98 -20.00 -11.18
C GLY A 127 8.87 -19.61 -10.20
N PHE A 128 7.78 -20.39 -10.17
CA PHE A 128 6.66 -20.18 -9.26
C PHE A 128 7.09 -20.20 -7.79
N THR A 129 7.90 -21.18 -7.39
CA THR A 129 8.40 -21.32 -6.01
C THR A 129 9.32 -20.16 -5.63
N ILE A 130 10.20 -19.75 -6.53
CA ILE A 130 11.08 -18.59 -6.31
C ILE A 130 10.24 -17.31 -6.17
N GLY A 131 9.15 -17.16 -6.94
CA GLY A 131 8.23 -16.03 -6.85
C GLY A 131 7.54 -15.94 -5.48
N ILE A 132 7.02 -17.07 -4.99
CA ILE A 132 6.45 -17.13 -3.63
C ILE A 132 7.52 -16.78 -2.58
N LEU A 133 8.71 -17.35 -2.69
CA LEU A 133 9.77 -17.12 -1.71
C LEU A 133 10.24 -15.65 -1.72
N PHE A 134 10.33 -15.05 -2.90
CA PHE A 134 10.62 -13.63 -3.06
C PHE A 134 9.58 -12.78 -2.33
N PHE A 135 8.30 -13.06 -2.50
CA PHE A 135 7.23 -12.33 -1.81
C PHE A 135 7.21 -12.55 -0.30
N ILE A 136 7.55 -13.73 0.19
CA ILE A 136 7.71 -13.96 1.63
C ILE A 136 8.85 -13.11 2.20
N ILE A 137 10.00 -13.07 1.53
CA ILE A 137 11.14 -12.25 1.96
C ILE A 137 10.77 -10.76 1.92
N PHE A 138 10.03 -10.37 0.90
CA PHE A 138 9.52 -9.02 0.73
C PHE A 138 8.57 -8.63 1.87
N ASP A 139 7.59 -9.47 2.19
CA ASP A 139 6.61 -9.23 3.26
C ASP A 139 7.31 -9.09 4.62
N ILE A 140 8.32 -9.94 4.87
CA ILE A 140 9.22 -9.79 6.04
C ILE A 140 9.94 -8.44 6.04
N GLY A 141 10.39 -7.97 4.87
CA GLY A 141 11.04 -6.67 4.71
C GLY A 141 10.11 -5.50 5.05
N VAL A 142 8.85 -5.57 4.61
CA VAL A 142 7.81 -4.58 4.93
C VAL A 142 7.50 -4.61 6.44
N ASP A 143 7.34 -5.80 7.03
CA ASP A 143 7.12 -5.96 8.47
C ASP A 143 8.28 -5.38 9.30
N TYR A 144 9.53 -5.62 8.89
CA TYR A 144 10.70 -5.03 9.55
C TYR A 144 10.70 -3.50 9.47
N LEU A 145 10.29 -2.95 8.33
CA LEU A 145 10.21 -1.51 8.12
C LEU A 145 9.10 -0.89 8.97
N ASN A 146 7.96 -1.55 9.09
CA ASN A 146 6.87 -1.19 9.99
C ASN A 146 7.36 -1.13 11.45
N ASP A 147 8.05 -2.18 11.91
CA ASP A 147 8.61 -2.26 13.26
C ASP A 147 9.66 -1.17 13.53
N PHE A 148 10.50 -0.87 12.53
CA PHE A 148 11.49 0.20 12.62
C PHE A 148 10.83 1.57 12.77
N VAL A 149 9.79 1.86 11.97
CA VAL A 149 9.00 3.10 12.07
C VAL A 149 8.30 3.18 13.43
N GLU A 150 7.77 2.07 13.95
CA GLU A 150 7.12 2.00 15.27
C GLU A 150 8.09 2.34 16.40
N LYS A 151 9.31 1.78 16.37
CA LYS A 151 10.36 2.08 17.36
C LYS A 151 10.76 3.55 17.33
N LYS A 152 10.90 4.14 16.13
CA LYS A 152 11.22 5.56 15.97
C LYS A 152 10.11 6.47 16.47
N LYS A 153 8.84 6.10 16.26
CA LYS A 153 7.69 6.80 16.82
C LYS A 153 7.74 6.81 18.35
N LYS A 154 7.90 5.65 18.99
CA LYS A 154 7.97 5.56 20.47
C LYS A 154 9.11 6.41 21.04
N GLN A 155 10.24 6.47 20.33
CA GLN A 155 11.35 7.35 20.72
C GLN A 155 10.94 8.83 20.65
N TYR A 156 10.32 9.25 19.54
CA TYR A 156 9.87 10.62 19.35
C TYR A 156 8.79 11.04 20.36
N ASP A 157 7.82 10.17 20.63
CA ASP A 157 6.73 10.44 21.58
C ASP A 157 7.28 10.60 23.02
N ARG A 158 8.30 9.80 23.40
CA ARG A 158 9.01 9.98 24.68
C ARG A 158 9.78 11.28 24.74
N GLU A 159 10.50 11.64 23.68
CA GLU A 159 11.23 12.92 23.61
C GLU A 159 10.26 14.11 23.72
N LEU A 160 9.06 14.00 23.13
CA LEU A 160 8.03 15.04 23.22
C LEU A 160 7.44 15.14 24.63
N GLN A 161 7.12 14.01 25.28
CA GLN A 161 6.61 13.99 26.66
C GLN A 161 7.60 14.62 27.65
N ILE A 162 8.90 14.32 27.51
CA ILE A 162 9.95 14.91 28.35
C ILE A 162 10.00 16.44 28.16
N LEU A 163 9.81 16.93 26.92
CA LEU A 163 9.79 18.36 26.64
C LEU A 163 8.55 19.04 27.24
N GLU A 164 7.38 18.43 27.11
CA GLU A 164 6.13 18.94 27.70
C GLU A 164 6.19 18.96 29.23
N GLU A 165 6.78 17.93 29.84
CA GLU A 165 6.98 17.84 31.29
C GLU A 165 7.99 18.88 31.79
N GLN A 166 9.06 19.15 31.05
CA GLN A 166 10.01 20.22 31.36
C GLN A 166 9.39 21.62 31.24
N GLU A 167 8.52 21.83 30.25
CA GLU A 167 7.80 23.10 30.06
C GLU A 167 6.75 23.29 31.17
N ALA A 168 6.00 22.24 31.55
CA ALA A 168 5.05 22.28 32.65
C ALA A 168 5.75 22.53 34.01
N ALA A 169 6.86 21.86 34.28
CA ALA A 169 7.65 22.05 35.50
C ALA A 169 8.30 23.45 35.59
N ALA A 170 8.54 24.12 34.45
CA ALA A 170 9.01 25.50 34.42
C ALA A 170 7.91 26.53 34.70
N VAL A 171 6.62 26.17 34.55
CA VAL A 171 5.46 27.06 34.76
C VAL A 171 4.93 27.00 36.21
N GLU A 172 5.04 25.84 36.88
CA GLU A 172 4.60 25.68 38.27
C GLU A 172 5.21 26.68 39.30
N PRO A 173 6.50 27.10 39.23
CA PRO A 173 7.07 28.04 40.21
C PRO A 173 6.44 29.44 40.13
N ILE A 174 5.83 29.79 39.00
CA ILE A 174 5.26 31.12 38.75
C ILE A 174 3.83 31.21 39.33
N MET A 175 3.08 30.10 39.36
CA MET A 175 1.73 30.08 39.96
C MET A 175 1.75 29.85 41.47
N SER A 176 2.73 29.10 42.00
CA SER A 176 2.84 28.82 43.44
C SER A 176 3.37 30.00 44.27
N SER A 177 3.96 31.03 43.65
CA SER A 177 4.47 32.23 44.35
C SER A 177 3.48 33.40 44.35
N ALA A 178 2.31 33.26 43.72
CA ALA A 178 1.27 34.29 43.68
C ALA A 178 0.43 34.39 44.98
N SER A 179 0.72 33.59 46.00
CA SER A 179 0.07 33.68 47.30
C SER A 179 1.07 33.45 48.43
N LEU A 180 1.82 34.49 48.78
CA LEU A 180 2.16 34.87 50.15
C LEU A 180 2.99 36.14 50.09
N THR A 181 2.46 37.18 50.71
CA THR A 181 3.19 38.30 51.28
C THR A 181 4.50 37.84 51.91
N GLU A 182 5.65 38.26 51.37
CA GLU A 182 6.75 38.88 52.13
C GLU A 182 7.94 39.22 51.21
N VAL A 183 8.22 40.53 51.19
CA VAL A 183 9.52 41.20 51.06
C VAL A 183 10.73 40.25 51.02
N THR A 184 11.60 40.32 49.98
CA THR A 184 13.04 40.63 50.11
C THR A 184 13.70 40.77 48.72
N SER A 185 14.38 41.92 48.54
CA SER A 185 15.45 42.23 47.57
C SER A 185 15.20 42.13 46.06
N THR A 186 14.55 43.16 45.50
CA THR A 186 14.87 43.65 44.15
C THR A 186 15.88 44.79 44.25
N THR A 187 17.08 44.59 43.71
CA THR A 187 18.05 45.67 43.49
C THR A 187 17.46 46.66 42.48
N SER A 188 16.88 47.75 42.97
CA SER A 188 16.49 48.89 42.14
C SER A 188 17.69 49.82 41.97
N VAL A 189 18.15 49.98 40.73
CA VAL A 189 19.04 51.10 40.38
C VAL A 189 18.14 52.33 40.26
N ILE A 190 18.24 53.23 41.24
CA ILE A 190 17.56 54.53 41.22
C ILE A 190 18.53 55.53 40.62
N GLU A 191 18.31 55.93 39.37
CA GLU A 191 18.99 57.08 38.79
C GLU A 191 18.14 58.34 39.04
N MET A 192 18.67 59.29 39.81
CA MET A 192 17.98 60.54 40.14
C MET A 192 18.22 61.59 39.05
N LYS A 193 17.13 62.13 38.48
CA LYS A 193 17.17 63.35 37.65
C LYS A 193 16.03 64.29 38.06
N ASP A 194 16.38 65.26 38.91
CA ASP A 194 15.62 66.43 39.35
C ASP A 194 14.22 66.26 40.00
N SER A 195 13.97 67.16 40.96
CA SER A 195 13.09 66.99 42.12
C SER A 195 11.58 67.05 41.90
N ASN A 196 11.01 66.72 40.73
CA ASN A 196 9.54 66.75 40.58
C ASN A 196 8.91 65.78 39.57
N ASN A 197 9.60 64.74 39.12
CA ASN A 197 8.92 63.70 38.34
C ASN A 197 9.59 62.33 38.57
N ILE A 198 8.90 61.42 39.27
CA ILE A 198 9.34 60.04 39.46
C ILE A 198 8.77 59.24 38.29
N GLU A 199 9.58 58.98 37.26
CA GLU A 199 9.22 58.05 36.21
C GLU A 199 9.75 56.65 36.58
N ILE A 200 8.85 55.78 37.05
CA ILE A 200 9.16 54.39 37.38
C ILE A 200 9.23 53.62 36.06
N LYS A 201 10.44 53.41 35.55
CA LYS A 201 10.66 52.55 34.39
C LYS A 201 10.69 51.09 34.85
N ILE A 202 9.54 50.43 34.78
CA ILE A 202 9.44 48.98 35.00
C ILE A 202 9.98 48.30 33.75
N GLU A 203 11.22 47.81 33.80
CA GLU A 203 11.69 46.82 32.82
C GLU A 203 11.10 45.46 33.20
N GLU A 204 10.01 45.10 32.55
CA GLU A 204 9.52 43.72 32.52
C GLU A 204 10.54 42.89 31.74
N LYS A 205 11.44 42.22 32.45
CA LYS A 205 12.18 41.10 31.86
C LYS A 205 11.19 39.97 31.65
N ALA A 206 10.51 40.01 30.49
CA ALA A 206 9.74 38.89 29.98
C ALA A 206 10.60 37.64 30.13
N ALA A 207 10.08 36.62 30.83
CA ALA A 207 10.72 35.31 30.88
C ALA A 207 11.07 34.92 29.44
N GLU A 208 12.36 34.76 29.16
CA GLU A 208 12.82 34.37 27.83
C GLU A 208 12.16 33.03 27.49
N VAL A 209 11.18 33.07 26.60
CA VAL A 209 10.64 31.87 25.95
C VAL A 209 11.84 31.10 25.42
N PRO A 210 12.03 29.82 25.84
CA PRO A 210 13.21 29.07 25.44
C PRO A 210 13.33 29.10 23.92
N PRO A 211 14.55 29.27 23.36
CA PRO A 211 14.72 29.50 21.94
C PRO A 211 14.08 28.34 21.18
N LYS A 212 13.07 28.63 20.33
CA LYS A 212 12.43 27.65 19.45
C LYS A 212 13.53 26.86 18.75
N ARG A 213 13.70 25.61 19.16
CA ARG A 213 14.73 24.71 18.63
C ARG A 213 14.55 24.67 17.11
N LYS A 214 15.53 25.15 16.34
CA LYS A 214 15.49 25.06 14.87
C LYS A 214 15.32 23.59 14.53
N ALA A 215 14.12 23.22 14.07
CA ALA A 215 13.77 21.83 13.81
C ALA A 215 14.76 21.25 12.79
N ASN A 216 15.56 20.29 13.24
CA ASN A 216 16.45 19.53 12.39
C ASN A 216 15.59 18.77 11.38
N TRP A 217 16.03 18.62 10.13
CA TRP A 217 15.27 17.90 9.09
C TRP A 217 14.86 16.50 9.56
N LYS A 218 15.69 15.85 10.40
CA LYS A 218 15.39 14.56 11.04
C LYS A 218 14.18 14.61 11.96
N SER A 219 14.05 15.65 12.80
CA SER A 219 12.93 15.81 13.73
C SER A 219 11.64 16.22 13.01
N LYS A 220 11.76 16.93 11.88
CA LYS A 220 10.63 17.25 11.00
C LYS A 220 10.15 16.03 10.21
N LEU A 221 11.08 15.17 9.76
CA LEU A 221 10.74 13.92 9.09
C LEU A 221 10.07 12.94 10.05
N SER A 222 10.61 12.77 11.27
CA SER A 222 10.00 11.90 12.28
C SER A 222 8.59 12.35 12.65
N SER A 223 8.37 13.64 12.86
CA SER A 223 7.03 14.15 13.19
C SER A 223 6.01 13.96 12.07
N LEU A 224 6.43 14.10 10.80
CA LEU A 224 5.59 13.79 9.65
C LEU A 224 5.30 12.29 9.52
N LEU A 225 6.29 11.43 9.72
CA LEU A 225 6.13 9.98 9.71
C LEU A 225 5.18 9.51 10.81
N VAL A 226 5.20 10.15 11.99
CA VAL A 226 4.26 9.84 13.07
C VAL A 226 2.85 10.35 12.75
N LYS A 227 2.73 11.59 12.25
CA LYS A 227 1.45 12.20 11.90
C LYS A 227 0.71 11.45 10.79
N PHE A 228 1.43 10.99 9.77
CA PHE A 228 0.89 10.29 8.60
C PHE A 228 1.23 8.80 8.61
N ARG A 229 1.47 8.18 9.77
CA ARG A 229 2.03 6.82 9.87
C ARG A 229 1.28 5.81 9.02
N ARG A 230 -0.05 5.75 9.16
CA ARG A 230 -0.87 4.77 8.42
C ARG A 230 -0.76 4.98 6.91
N SER A 231 -0.99 6.20 6.45
CA SER A 231 -0.88 6.54 5.03
C SER A 231 0.53 6.37 4.47
N PHE A 232 1.57 6.64 5.27
CA PHE A 232 2.97 6.44 4.89
C PHE A 232 3.31 4.95 4.76
N LEU A 233 2.88 4.10 5.70
CA LEU A 233 3.11 2.66 5.61
C LEU A 233 2.34 2.03 4.45
N LEU A 234 1.10 2.47 4.19
CA LEU A 234 0.32 2.05 3.02
C LEU A 234 0.99 2.47 1.71
N MET A 235 1.39 3.74 1.60
CA MET A 235 2.13 4.25 0.44
C MET A 235 3.42 3.45 0.21
N LEU A 236 4.16 3.16 1.28
CA LEU A 236 5.42 2.43 1.21
C LEU A 236 5.21 0.97 0.81
N SER A 237 4.24 0.28 1.41
CA SER A 237 3.85 -1.08 0.99
C SER A 237 3.54 -1.10 -0.49
N MET A 238 2.61 -0.25 -0.94
CA MET A 238 2.20 -0.20 -2.35
C MET A 238 3.36 0.15 -3.28
N THR A 239 4.20 1.14 -2.92
CA THR A 239 5.40 1.44 -3.72
C THR A 239 6.26 0.20 -3.94
N ILE A 240 6.46 -0.62 -2.92
CA ILE A 240 7.30 -1.80 -3.08
C ILE A 240 6.53 -2.86 -3.93
N HIS A 241 5.20 -2.94 -3.85
CA HIS A 241 4.37 -3.88 -4.65
C HIS A 241 4.35 -3.56 -6.15
N ASN A 242 4.43 -2.29 -6.49
CA ASN A 242 4.48 -1.83 -7.89
C ASN A 242 5.78 -2.26 -8.61
N LEU A 243 6.84 -2.62 -7.88
CA LEU A 243 8.09 -3.12 -8.47
C LEU A 243 7.88 -4.46 -9.21
N PRO A 244 7.33 -5.52 -8.56
CA PRO A 244 6.91 -6.75 -9.23
C PRO A 244 6.07 -6.53 -10.49
N GLU A 245 5.11 -5.62 -10.48
CA GLU A 245 4.25 -5.35 -11.65
C GLU A 245 5.03 -4.78 -12.82
N GLY A 246 5.93 -3.84 -12.53
CA GLY A 246 6.89 -3.35 -13.51
C GLY A 246 7.72 -4.49 -14.10
N ILE A 247 8.25 -5.38 -13.25
CA ILE A 247 9.03 -6.54 -13.70
C ILE A 247 8.18 -7.44 -14.60
N VAL A 248 6.92 -7.70 -14.23
CA VAL A 248 6.00 -8.54 -15.02
C VAL A 248 5.80 -7.96 -16.42
N VAL A 249 5.48 -6.67 -16.54
CA VAL A 249 5.31 -5.99 -17.84
C VAL A 249 6.63 -5.98 -18.62
N GLY A 250 7.74 -5.70 -17.94
CA GLY A 250 9.07 -5.74 -18.54
C GLY A 250 9.42 -7.11 -19.11
N VAL A 251 9.21 -8.19 -18.34
CA VAL A 251 9.42 -9.57 -18.80
C VAL A 251 8.55 -9.82 -20.01
N ALA A 252 7.26 -9.49 -19.98
CA ALA A 252 6.36 -9.71 -21.11
C ALA A 252 6.90 -9.07 -22.40
N PHE A 253 7.26 -7.78 -22.38
CA PHE A 253 7.80 -7.11 -23.57
C PHE A 253 9.21 -7.57 -23.94
N GLY A 254 10.07 -7.89 -22.98
CA GLY A 254 11.40 -8.47 -23.21
C GLY A 254 11.36 -9.84 -23.88
N SER A 255 10.22 -10.51 -23.78
CA SER A 255 9.98 -11.89 -24.24
C SER A 255 9.24 -11.97 -25.55
N ILE A 256 8.95 -10.85 -26.22
CA ILE A 256 8.12 -10.89 -27.41
C ILE A 256 8.80 -11.69 -28.51
N SER A 257 8.01 -12.52 -29.19
CA SER A 257 8.46 -13.25 -30.35
C SER A 257 8.83 -12.28 -31.48
N ASN A 258 10.08 -12.25 -31.89
CA ASN A 258 10.61 -11.40 -32.96
C ASN A 258 11.61 -12.19 -33.83
N GLU A 259 12.23 -11.54 -34.82
CA GLU A 259 13.16 -12.22 -35.73
C GLU A 259 14.30 -12.93 -35.00
N THR A 260 14.71 -12.39 -33.85
CA THR A 260 15.78 -12.91 -32.98
C THR A 260 15.31 -13.98 -32.00
N ASN A 261 14.07 -13.88 -31.49
CA ASN A 261 13.50 -14.77 -30.47
C ASN A 261 12.21 -15.41 -31.01
N LYS A 262 12.31 -16.62 -31.54
CA LYS A 262 11.16 -17.33 -32.13
C LYS A 262 10.26 -18.03 -31.11
N ASN A 263 10.73 -18.15 -29.86
CA ASN A 263 10.05 -18.86 -28.78
C ASN A 263 9.50 -17.87 -27.74
N GLY A 264 9.28 -16.62 -28.12
CA GLY A 264 8.72 -15.59 -27.27
C GLY A 264 7.20 -15.68 -27.11
N ILE A 265 6.64 -14.81 -26.28
CA ILE A 265 5.19 -14.58 -26.21
C ILE A 265 4.72 -13.70 -27.36
N SER A 266 3.44 -13.77 -27.72
CA SER A 266 2.86 -12.85 -28.70
C SER A 266 2.89 -11.40 -28.19
N ILE A 267 3.09 -10.43 -29.09
CA ILE A 267 2.94 -9.00 -28.79
C ILE A 267 1.53 -8.68 -28.25
N SER A 268 0.50 -9.37 -28.74
CA SER A 268 -0.87 -9.22 -28.25
C SER A 268 -0.98 -9.53 -26.76
N ASN A 269 -0.42 -10.67 -26.33
CA ASN A 269 -0.42 -11.07 -24.92
C ASN A 269 0.32 -10.06 -24.03
N ALA A 270 1.44 -9.52 -24.52
CA ALA A 270 2.19 -8.49 -23.78
C ALA A 270 1.38 -7.19 -23.62
N VAL A 271 0.69 -6.76 -24.68
CA VAL A 271 -0.20 -5.58 -24.66
C VAL A 271 -1.41 -5.82 -23.78
N SER A 272 -2.07 -6.98 -23.87
CA SER A 272 -3.21 -7.36 -23.03
C SER A 272 -2.84 -7.33 -21.54
N LEU A 273 -1.75 -8.02 -21.17
CA LEU A 273 -1.24 -8.03 -19.80
C LEU A 273 -0.92 -6.61 -19.32
N SER A 274 -0.25 -5.80 -20.13
CA SER A 274 0.09 -4.43 -19.74
C SER A 274 -1.15 -3.55 -19.56
N LEU A 275 -2.17 -3.70 -20.39
CA LEU A 275 -3.43 -2.98 -20.24
C LEU A 275 -4.20 -3.44 -19.01
N GLY A 276 -4.19 -4.75 -18.72
CA GLY A 276 -4.72 -5.29 -17.47
C GLY A 276 -4.06 -4.63 -16.25
N VAL A 277 -2.73 -4.65 -16.20
CA VAL A 277 -1.96 -3.95 -15.14
C VAL A 277 -2.29 -2.45 -15.13
N GLY A 278 -2.34 -1.77 -16.27
CA GLY A 278 -2.74 -0.36 -16.31
C GLY A 278 -4.12 -0.11 -15.69
N ILE A 279 -5.13 -0.93 -16.01
CA ILE A 279 -6.50 -0.72 -15.50
C ILE A 279 -6.56 -0.86 -13.98
N GLN A 280 -5.86 -1.83 -13.38
CA GLN A 280 -5.85 -1.97 -11.92
C GLN A 280 -5.05 -0.87 -11.21
N ASN A 281 -4.11 -0.24 -11.89
CA ASN A 281 -3.29 0.82 -11.31
C ASN A 281 -4.10 2.09 -11.03
N ILE A 282 -5.25 2.27 -11.69
CA ILE A 282 -6.22 3.33 -11.37
C ILE A 282 -6.74 3.19 -9.91
N PRO A 283 -7.36 2.06 -9.51
CA PRO A 283 -7.63 1.71 -8.12
C PRO A 283 -6.48 2.04 -7.16
N GLU A 284 -5.27 1.61 -7.48
CA GLU A 284 -4.11 1.72 -6.59
C GLU A 284 -3.68 3.16 -6.37
N GLY A 285 -3.60 3.96 -7.43
CA GLY A 285 -3.24 5.37 -7.33
C GLY A 285 -4.19 6.14 -6.42
N LEU A 286 -5.50 5.85 -6.50
CA LEU A 286 -6.50 6.43 -5.61
C LEU A 286 -6.32 5.92 -4.16
N SER A 287 -5.99 4.63 -3.99
CA SER A 287 -5.79 4.00 -2.68
C SER A 287 -4.62 4.59 -1.89
N VAL A 288 -3.60 5.13 -2.57
CA VAL A 288 -2.47 5.83 -1.94
C VAL A 288 -2.82 7.29 -1.64
N SER A 289 -3.44 8.00 -2.60
CA SER A 289 -3.73 9.44 -2.45
C SER A 289 -4.87 9.72 -1.46
N LEU A 290 -5.92 8.90 -1.43
CA LEU A 290 -7.11 9.19 -0.63
C LEU A 290 -6.86 9.14 0.90
N PRO A 291 -6.14 8.16 1.46
CA PRO A 291 -5.78 8.15 2.88
C PRO A 291 -4.96 9.37 3.29
N LEU A 292 -4.02 9.81 2.45
CA LEU A 292 -3.22 11.01 2.71
C LEU A 292 -4.09 12.27 2.82
N VAL A 293 -5.08 12.41 1.92
CA VAL A 293 -6.06 13.51 1.99
C VAL A 293 -6.85 13.45 3.30
N ARG A 294 -7.28 12.24 3.71
CA ARG A 294 -8.04 12.03 4.96
C ARG A 294 -7.24 12.35 6.22
N ASP A 295 -5.95 12.05 6.21
CA ASP A 295 -5.03 12.38 7.31
C ASP A 295 -4.68 13.89 7.33
N GLY A 296 -5.24 14.69 6.42
CA GLY A 296 -5.10 16.15 6.37
C GLY A 296 -3.92 16.65 5.54
N ALA A 297 -3.35 15.81 4.66
CA ALA A 297 -2.38 16.28 3.68
C ALA A 297 -3.08 17.10 2.58
N GLY A 298 -2.38 18.09 2.04
CA GLY A 298 -2.91 18.88 0.93
C GLY A 298 -3.06 18.05 -0.34
N TYR A 299 -4.13 18.29 -1.11
CA TYR A 299 -4.50 17.49 -2.28
C TYR A 299 -3.37 17.31 -3.31
N TRP A 300 -2.69 18.40 -3.66
CA TRP A 300 -1.55 18.34 -4.57
C TRP A 300 -0.43 17.45 -4.05
N LYS A 301 -0.17 17.47 -2.74
CA LYS A 301 0.84 16.59 -2.12
C LYS A 301 0.39 15.13 -2.21
N SER A 302 -0.86 14.84 -1.88
CA SER A 302 -1.41 13.48 -1.96
C SER A 302 -1.41 12.93 -3.39
N PHE A 303 -1.73 13.77 -4.38
CA PHE A 303 -1.64 13.43 -5.79
C PHE A 303 -0.21 13.10 -6.22
N PHE A 304 0.76 14.00 -5.94
CA PHE A 304 2.15 13.76 -6.34
C PHE A 304 2.75 12.56 -5.61
N ILE A 305 2.39 12.32 -4.35
CA ILE A 305 2.83 11.13 -3.61
C ILE A 305 2.25 9.85 -4.23
N GLY A 306 0.94 9.83 -4.54
CA GLY A 306 0.30 8.67 -5.17
C GLY A 306 0.76 8.41 -6.61
N SER A 307 1.11 9.45 -7.36
CA SER A 307 1.76 9.28 -8.66
C SER A 307 3.21 8.79 -8.50
N ALA A 308 3.96 9.32 -7.55
CA ALA A 308 5.36 8.96 -7.35
C ALA A 308 5.57 7.52 -6.85
N SER A 309 4.60 6.93 -6.12
CA SER A 309 4.69 5.55 -5.64
C SER A 309 4.83 4.53 -6.78
N ALA A 310 4.29 4.83 -7.97
CA ALA A 310 4.36 3.95 -9.14
C ALA A 310 5.57 4.17 -10.05
N LEU A 311 6.44 5.16 -9.79
CA LEU A 311 7.64 5.36 -10.64
C LEU A 311 8.58 4.16 -10.62
N VAL A 312 8.50 3.35 -9.57
CA VAL A 312 9.23 2.08 -9.43
C VAL A 312 8.80 1.02 -10.46
N GLU A 313 7.60 1.12 -11.04
CA GLU A 313 7.16 0.25 -12.14
C GLU A 313 8.07 0.40 -13.36
N ILE A 314 8.50 1.62 -13.66
CA ILE A 314 9.39 1.90 -14.79
C ILE A 314 10.75 1.23 -14.57
N LEU A 315 11.25 1.25 -13.33
CA LEU A 315 12.47 0.53 -12.95
C LEU A 315 12.27 -0.98 -13.06
N GLY A 316 11.13 -1.48 -12.60
CA GLY A 316 10.74 -2.88 -12.77
C GLY A 316 10.70 -3.28 -14.24
N GLY A 317 10.11 -2.46 -15.11
CA GLY A 317 10.02 -2.68 -16.56
C GLY A 317 11.38 -2.78 -17.22
N LEU A 318 12.30 -1.89 -16.85
CA LEU A 318 13.67 -1.92 -17.31
C LEU A 318 14.39 -3.21 -16.85
N ILE A 319 14.25 -3.59 -15.59
CA ILE A 319 14.85 -4.81 -15.03
C ILE A 319 14.28 -6.05 -15.72
N GLY A 320 12.96 -6.17 -15.80
CA GLY A 320 12.26 -7.33 -16.35
C GLY A 320 12.57 -7.55 -17.83
N SER A 321 12.53 -6.48 -18.63
CA SER A 321 12.86 -6.57 -20.06
C SER A 321 14.34 -6.86 -20.29
N GLY A 322 15.22 -6.29 -19.47
CA GLY A 322 16.66 -6.59 -19.49
C GLY A 322 16.96 -8.07 -19.20
N LEU A 323 16.35 -8.64 -18.16
CA LEU A 323 16.58 -10.03 -17.74
C LEU A 323 16.33 -11.04 -18.87
N VAL A 324 15.26 -10.86 -19.65
CA VAL A 324 14.91 -11.81 -20.70
C VAL A 324 15.83 -11.69 -21.92
N THR A 325 16.25 -10.48 -22.26
CA THR A 325 17.17 -10.27 -23.39
C THR A 325 18.55 -10.90 -23.18
N VAL A 326 18.93 -11.22 -21.93
CA VAL A 326 20.18 -11.89 -21.61
C VAL A 326 20.11 -13.40 -21.82
N SER A 327 18.95 -14.04 -21.63
CA SER A 327 18.81 -15.49 -21.79
C SER A 327 17.36 -15.91 -22.03
N GLU A 328 17.07 -16.43 -23.23
CA GLU A 328 15.76 -17.02 -23.54
C GLU A 328 15.43 -18.24 -22.66
N SER A 329 16.45 -18.91 -22.10
CA SER A 329 16.26 -20.05 -21.19
C SER A 329 15.64 -19.66 -19.86
N ILE A 330 15.74 -18.39 -19.46
CA ILE A 330 15.14 -17.90 -18.22
C ILE A 330 13.63 -17.62 -18.38
N LEU A 331 13.11 -17.60 -19.60
CA LEU A 331 11.79 -17.09 -19.90
C LEU A 331 10.66 -17.83 -19.16
N PRO A 332 10.59 -19.18 -19.19
CA PRO A 332 9.55 -19.89 -18.44
C PRO A 332 9.66 -19.68 -16.92
N TYR A 333 10.87 -19.54 -16.40
CA TYR A 333 11.10 -19.23 -14.99
C TYR A 333 10.60 -17.83 -14.64
N ALA A 334 10.91 -16.84 -15.47
CA ALA A 334 10.55 -15.44 -15.24
C ALA A 334 9.04 -15.20 -15.31
N LEU A 335 8.35 -15.78 -16.28
CA LEU A 335 6.89 -15.67 -16.40
C LEU A 335 6.17 -16.40 -15.25
N SER A 336 6.66 -17.58 -14.85
CA SER A 336 6.07 -18.31 -13.73
C SER A 336 6.36 -17.64 -12.38
N PHE A 337 7.55 -17.06 -12.22
CA PHE A 337 7.89 -16.18 -11.10
C PHE A 337 6.95 -14.99 -11.02
N ALA A 338 6.74 -14.28 -12.13
CA ALA A 338 5.82 -13.16 -12.23
C ALA A 338 4.37 -13.54 -11.88
N SER A 339 3.90 -14.70 -12.35
CA SER A 339 2.59 -15.25 -11.98
C SER A 339 2.45 -15.52 -10.49
N ALA A 340 3.44 -16.19 -9.87
CA ALA A 340 3.45 -16.46 -8.43
C ALA A 340 3.40 -15.18 -7.60
N CYS A 341 4.19 -14.19 -7.99
CA CYS A 341 4.22 -12.85 -7.40
C CYS A 341 2.81 -12.22 -7.35
N MET A 342 2.14 -12.15 -8.50
CA MET A 342 0.79 -11.57 -8.58
C MET A 342 -0.27 -12.40 -7.84
N ILE A 343 -0.23 -13.72 -7.91
CA ILE A 343 -1.15 -14.59 -7.15
C ILE A 343 -0.98 -14.40 -5.65
N PHE A 344 0.27 -14.29 -5.18
CA PHE A 344 0.54 -14.07 -3.76
C PHE A 344 -0.11 -12.76 -3.29
N VAL A 345 0.13 -11.64 -4.00
CA VAL A 345 -0.48 -10.32 -3.70
C VAL A 345 -2.00 -10.38 -3.66
N VAL A 346 -2.62 -11.04 -4.64
CA VAL A 346 -4.09 -11.18 -4.67
C VAL A 346 -4.60 -11.87 -3.40
N VAL A 347 -3.91 -12.91 -2.95
CA VAL A 347 -4.32 -13.72 -1.79
C VAL A 347 -3.97 -13.04 -0.47
N SER A 348 -2.81 -12.38 -0.36
CA SER A 348 -2.33 -11.74 0.86
C SER A 348 -2.97 -10.39 1.13
N GLU A 349 -3.32 -9.65 0.08
CA GLU A 349 -3.73 -8.24 0.19
C GLU A 349 -5.10 -7.98 -0.42
N LEU A 350 -5.28 -8.19 -1.73
CA LEU A 350 -6.48 -7.69 -2.43
C LEU A 350 -7.76 -8.41 -1.99
N ILE A 351 -7.74 -9.74 -1.88
CA ILE A 351 -8.89 -10.48 -1.35
C ILE A 351 -9.17 -10.09 0.11
N PRO A 352 -8.19 -10.11 1.04
CA PRO A 352 -8.39 -9.64 2.40
C PRO A 352 -8.93 -8.21 2.54
N GLU A 353 -8.47 -7.27 1.71
CA GLU A 353 -8.91 -5.86 1.76
C GLU A 353 -10.39 -5.71 1.40
N THR A 354 -10.94 -6.59 0.56
CA THR A 354 -12.39 -6.63 0.26
C THR A 354 -13.25 -7.28 1.35
N ILE A 355 -12.62 -7.99 2.30
CA ILE A 355 -13.28 -8.70 3.41
C ILE A 355 -13.17 -7.92 4.71
N SER A 356 -12.04 -7.23 4.89
CA SER A 356 -11.76 -6.39 6.04
C SER A 356 -12.91 -5.41 6.20
N LYS A 357 -13.69 -5.57 7.27
CA LYS A 357 -14.48 -4.44 7.75
C LYS A 357 -13.47 -3.34 7.98
N HIS A 358 -13.58 -2.25 7.23
CA HIS A 358 -13.05 -0.97 7.67
C HIS A 358 -13.70 -0.61 9.00
N ASP A 359 -13.24 -1.20 10.11
CA ASP A 359 -13.26 -0.60 11.43
C ASP A 359 -12.24 0.57 11.37
N HIS A 360 -12.53 1.55 10.51
CA HIS A 360 -12.13 2.92 10.71
C HIS A 360 -13.07 3.54 11.75
N SER A 361 -13.24 2.87 12.88
CA SER A 361 -13.78 3.48 14.10
C SER A 361 -12.60 4.06 14.85
N SER A 362 -12.67 5.38 15.06
CA SER A 362 -12.36 6.10 16.29
C SER A 362 -11.20 5.59 17.15
N GLY A 363 -10.40 6.53 17.63
CA GLY A 363 -9.53 6.29 18.78
C GLY A 363 -10.28 5.56 19.89
N GLU A 364 -9.53 4.86 20.73
CA GLU A 364 -9.99 4.20 21.95
C GLU A 364 -11.09 5.01 22.67
N GLU A 365 -12.34 4.79 22.29
CA GLU A 365 -13.46 4.95 23.19
C GLU A 365 -13.46 3.65 23.98
N SER A 366 -12.88 3.75 25.16
CA SER A 366 -13.16 2.87 26.29
C SER A 366 -14.61 2.39 26.20
N GLU A 367 -14.81 1.08 26.06
CA GLU A 367 -16.11 0.48 26.27
C GLU A 367 -16.71 1.05 27.57
N PRO A 368 -17.97 1.55 27.57
CA PRO A 368 -18.63 1.84 28.83
C PRO A 368 -18.78 0.48 29.51
N LYS A 369 -18.01 0.26 30.59
CA LYS A 369 -18.12 -0.89 31.48
C LYS A 369 -19.57 -1.00 31.98
N SER A 370 -20.41 -1.72 31.25
CA SER A 370 -21.73 -2.14 31.71
C SER A 370 -21.66 -3.24 32.78
N ASP A 371 -20.45 -3.69 33.12
CA ASP A 371 -20.24 -4.76 34.09
C ASP A 371 -20.03 -4.25 35.53
N LEU A 372 -20.18 -2.94 35.77
CA LEU A 372 -20.07 -2.35 37.11
C LEU A 372 -21.39 -2.27 37.90
N VAL A 373 -22.48 -2.86 37.39
CA VAL A 373 -23.80 -2.91 38.07
C VAL A 373 -24.10 -4.30 38.66
N ALA A 374 -23.22 -5.29 38.44
CA ALA A 374 -23.42 -6.66 38.95
C ALA A 374 -22.72 -6.96 40.29
N ALA A 375 -22.16 -5.95 40.98
CA ALA A 375 -21.44 -6.14 42.24
C ALA A 375 -22.16 -5.58 43.49
N THR A 376 -23.48 -5.40 43.44
CA THR A 376 -24.26 -4.84 44.56
C THR A 376 -25.23 -5.82 45.24
N LYS A 377 -25.03 -7.13 45.11
CA LYS A 377 -25.75 -8.11 45.93
C LYS A 377 -24.86 -9.29 46.28
N LEU A 378 -24.87 -9.62 47.57
CA LEU A 378 -24.23 -10.74 48.26
C LEU A 378 -22.84 -10.44 48.85
N GLU A 379 -22.82 -9.88 50.06
CA GLU A 379 -22.41 -10.63 51.26
C GLU A 379 -22.50 -9.72 52.50
N GLU A 380 -23.64 -9.76 53.19
CA GLU A 380 -23.66 -9.55 54.64
C GLU A 380 -23.06 -10.81 55.27
N GLY A 381 -21.92 -10.69 55.98
CA GLY A 381 -21.37 -11.83 56.72
C GLY A 381 -19.92 -11.71 57.19
N THR A 382 -19.73 -11.10 58.36
CA THR A 382 -18.84 -11.59 59.45
C THR A 382 -17.32 -11.78 59.19
N LEU A 383 -16.53 -10.82 59.71
CA LEU A 383 -15.26 -10.97 60.48
C LEU A 383 -14.15 -11.92 59.95
N ASN A 384 -12.95 -11.37 59.65
CA ASN A 384 -11.81 -11.33 60.59
C ASN A 384 -10.47 -10.84 59.98
N SER A 385 -9.64 -10.36 60.89
CA SER A 385 -8.32 -9.73 60.82
C SER A 385 -7.19 -10.50 60.13
N THR A 386 -6.16 -9.74 59.74
CA THR A 386 -4.79 -10.13 59.29
C THR A 386 -4.75 -10.94 57.99
N SER A 387 -4.22 -10.43 56.87
CA SER A 387 -2.78 -10.54 56.56
C SER A 387 -2.43 -9.78 55.27
N GLN A 388 -1.35 -8.99 55.35
CA GLN A 388 -0.33 -8.69 54.34
C GLN A 388 -0.73 -8.22 52.92
N LEU A 389 -0.39 -6.96 52.66
CA LEU A 389 -0.11 -6.39 51.34
C LEU A 389 1.07 -7.12 50.69
N GLU A 390 0.81 -7.92 49.65
CA GLU A 390 1.80 -8.21 48.62
C GLU A 390 1.41 -7.48 47.34
N ILE A 391 2.22 -6.46 47.03
CA ILE A 391 2.23 -5.76 45.75
C ILE A 391 2.83 -6.74 44.72
N PHE A 392 1.98 -7.50 44.04
CA PHE A 392 2.38 -8.21 42.83
C PHE A 392 2.42 -7.20 41.69
N GLU A 393 3.61 -6.68 41.41
CA GLU A 393 3.94 -5.95 40.19
C GLU A 393 3.83 -6.91 39.01
N LYS A 394 2.61 -7.08 38.50
CA LYS A 394 2.34 -7.84 37.30
C LYS A 394 2.56 -6.90 36.11
N THR A 395 3.79 -6.82 35.62
CA THR A 395 4.06 -6.31 34.28
C THR A 395 3.11 -7.02 33.31
N PRO A 396 2.20 -6.33 32.61
CA PRO A 396 1.50 -6.96 31.52
C PRO A 396 2.53 -7.09 30.40
N ASP A 397 3.09 -8.29 30.24
CA ASP A 397 3.57 -8.74 28.94
C ASP A 397 2.38 -8.68 28.00
N VAL A 398 2.18 -7.52 27.39
CA VAL A 398 1.30 -7.35 26.23
C VAL A 398 2.05 -7.92 25.04
N LEU A 399 2.24 -9.24 25.06
CA LEU A 399 2.22 -10.01 23.83
C LEU A 399 0.82 -9.78 23.26
N VAL A 400 0.66 -8.79 22.38
CA VAL A 400 -0.52 -8.71 21.53
C VAL A 400 -0.53 -10.02 20.77
N PRO A 401 -1.45 -10.97 21.06
CA PRO A 401 -1.56 -12.10 20.18
C PRO A 401 -2.07 -11.52 18.88
N ARG A 402 -1.30 -11.62 17.78
CA ARG A 402 -1.86 -11.49 16.42
C ARG A 402 -3.06 -12.43 16.44
N LYS A 403 -4.28 -11.89 16.57
CA LYS A 403 -5.51 -12.68 16.42
C LYS A 403 -5.34 -13.34 15.08
N LYS A 404 -5.19 -14.68 15.06
CA LYS A 404 -5.42 -15.46 13.85
C LYS A 404 -6.79 -15.04 13.39
N GLN A 405 -6.86 -14.14 12.40
CA GLN A 405 -8.11 -13.76 11.79
C GLN A 405 -8.70 -15.09 11.32
N LYS A 406 -9.82 -15.47 11.91
CA LYS A 406 -10.60 -16.60 11.42
C LYS A 406 -10.83 -16.29 9.95
N PHE A 407 -10.21 -17.07 9.06
CA PHE A 407 -10.66 -17.21 7.68
C PHE A 407 -12.19 -17.36 7.71
N TYR A 408 -12.89 -16.99 6.64
CA TYR A 408 -14.34 -17.11 6.47
C TYR A 408 -15.23 -16.18 7.36
N LYS A 409 -15.20 -14.88 7.04
CA LYS A 409 -16.46 -14.14 6.80
C LYS A 409 -16.47 -13.67 5.35
N LEU A 410 -17.56 -13.98 4.66
CA LEU A 410 -17.74 -13.82 3.22
C LEU A 410 -17.51 -12.35 2.81
N THR A 411 -16.77 -12.16 1.72
CA THR A 411 -16.48 -10.88 1.04
C THR A 411 -17.70 -9.95 1.00
N SER A 412 -17.45 -8.65 1.12
CA SER A 412 -18.45 -7.64 0.75
C SER A 412 -19.02 -8.00 -0.64
N ARG A 413 -20.35 -8.01 -0.78
CA ARG A 413 -21.00 -8.28 -2.08
C ARG A 413 -20.48 -7.36 -3.18
N ILE A 414 -20.02 -6.17 -2.81
CA ILE A 414 -19.52 -5.16 -3.74
C ILE A 414 -18.07 -5.46 -4.14
N GLY A 415 -17.21 -5.80 -3.17
CA GLY A 415 -15.84 -6.24 -3.48
C GLY A 415 -15.84 -7.51 -4.34
N LEU A 416 -16.72 -8.47 -4.05
CA LEU A 416 -16.87 -9.67 -4.88
C LEU A 416 -17.38 -9.34 -6.30
N ALA A 417 -18.31 -8.38 -6.43
CA ALA A 417 -18.75 -7.92 -7.74
C ALA A 417 -17.60 -7.25 -8.51
N GLY A 418 -16.82 -6.39 -7.85
CA GLY A 418 -15.60 -5.79 -8.41
C GLY A 418 -14.64 -6.85 -8.92
N PHE A 419 -14.39 -7.88 -8.11
CA PHE A 419 -13.54 -9.02 -8.47
C PHE A 419 -13.98 -9.72 -9.75
N PHE A 420 -15.26 -10.10 -9.86
CA PHE A 420 -15.72 -10.74 -11.08
C PHE A 420 -15.70 -9.81 -12.30
N VAL A 421 -16.02 -8.52 -12.10
CA VAL A 421 -15.91 -7.53 -13.18
C VAL A 421 -14.48 -7.41 -13.67
N GLY A 422 -13.50 -7.31 -12.75
CA GLY A 422 -12.08 -7.24 -13.09
C GLY A 422 -11.59 -8.49 -13.82
N PHE A 423 -11.99 -9.67 -13.32
CA PHE A 423 -11.67 -10.95 -13.96
C PHE A 423 -12.21 -11.03 -15.39
N ILE A 424 -13.47 -10.62 -15.60
CA ILE A 424 -14.10 -10.60 -16.93
C ILE A 424 -13.43 -9.57 -17.85
N ILE A 425 -13.09 -8.39 -17.35
CA ILE A 425 -12.38 -7.37 -18.14
C ILE A 425 -11.07 -7.96 -18.67
N MET A 426 -10.29 -8.62 -17.80
CA MET A 426 -9.03 -9.23 -18.22
C MET A 426 -9.26 -10.35 -19.24
N MET A 427 -10.27 -11.20 -19.06
CA MET A 427 -10.61 -12.23 -20.06
C MET A 427 -11.02 -11.62 -21.41
N ILE A 428 -11.73 -10.49 -21.40
CA ILE A 428 -12.10 -9.78 -22.63
C ILE A 428 -10.85 -9.19 -23.29
N LEU A 429 -9.92 -8.63 -22.52
CA LEU A 429 -8.67 -8.12 -23.07
C LEU A 429 -7.86 -9.24 -23.75
N ASP A 430 -7.67 -10.38 -23.08
CA ASP A 430 -6.96 -11.54 -23.65
C ASP A 430 -7.66 -12.11 -24.89
N LEU A 431 -8.99 -11.99 -24.97
CA LEU A 431 -9.78 -12.48 -26.10
C LEU A 431 -9.79 -11.52 -27.30
N VAL A 432 -9.78 -10.21 -27.05
CA VAL A 432 -9.92 -9.17 -28.09
C VAL A 432 -8.57 -8.81 -28.72
N LEU A 433 -7.48 -8.91 -27.96
CA LEU A 433 -6.14 -8.48 -28.37
C LEU A 433 -5.31 -9.64 -28.89
#